data_AF-A0A536WSG5-F1
#
_entry.id   AF-A0A536WSG5-F1
#
_cell.length_a   1.000
_cell.length_b   1.000
_cell.length_c   1.000
_cell.angle_alpha   90.00
_cell.angle_beta   90.00
_cell.angle_gamma   90.00
#
_symmetry.space_group_name_H-M   'P 1'
#
loop_
_entity.id
_entity.type
_entity.pdbx_description
1 polymer ?
#
loop_
_entity_poly.entity_id
_entity_poly.type
_entity_poly.pdbx_seq_one_letter_code
_entity_poly.pdbx_strand_id
1 'polypeptide(L)'
;RLTAYKQRTTPLVEGSVLYVSGDRMVAEQTKQPYYVVHVDVSAASLASAGNLTLQAGMPAEVFIRTDERTTFDYLTAPVTSYLRRAMREPL
;
A
#
# COMPACT_ATOMS: atom_id res chain seq x y z
N ARG A 1 -5.23 6.93 6.11
CA ARG A 1 -6.43 7.62 6.65
C ARG A 1 -6.73 7.04 8.01
N LEU A 2 -7.12 7.85 9.00
CA LEU A 2 -7.49 7.36 10.34
C LEU A 2 -9.01 7.36 10.44
N THR A 3 -9.65 6.19 10.44
CA THR A 3 -11.11 6.06 10.45
C THR A 3 -11.73 6.36 11.81
N ALA A 4 -10.90 6.45 12.86
CA ALA A 4 -11.29 6.89 14.19
C ALA A 4 -11.69 8.38 14.28
N TYR A 5 -11.33 9.20 13.28
CA TYR A 5 -11.64 10.64 13.27
C TYR A 5 -12.66 11.00 12.19
N LYS A 6 -13.43 12.08 12.41
CA LYS A 6 -14.48 12.56 11.48
C LYS A 6 -13.90 12.71 10.06
N GLN A 7 -14.50 11.97 9.11
CA GLN A 7 -14.07 11.84 7.71
C GLN A 7 -14.02 13.17 6.94
N ARG A 8 -14.75 14.20 7.41
CA ARG A 8 -14.84 15.50 6.73
C ARG A 8 -13.68 16.46 7.06
N THR A 9 -12.87 16.15 8.07
CA THR A 9 -11.88 17.09 8.63
C THR A 9 -10.48 16.54 8.77
N THR A 10 -10.26 15.24 8.58
CA THR A 10 -8.92 14.63 8.72
C THR A 10 -8.28 14.44 7.35
N PRO A 11 -7.26 15.22 6.99
CA PRO A 11 -6.59 15.10 5.70
C PRO A 11 -5.83 13.76 5.59
N LEU A 12 -5.43 13.43 4.37
CA LEU A 12 -4.65 12.22 4.09
C LEU A 12 -3.30 12.32 4.80
N VAL A 13 -2.99 11.36 5.67
CA VAL A 13 -1.65 11.27 6.28
C VAL A 13 -0.77 10.46 5.35
N GLU A 14 0.30 11.07 4.87
CA GLU A 14 1.32 10.40 4.06
C GLU A 14 2.18 9.50 4.95
N GLY A 15 2.48 8.31 4.44
CA GLY A 15 3.30 7.32 5.11
C GLY A 15 3.99 6.41 4.10
N SER A 16 5.08 5.78 4.50
CA SER A 16 5.85 4.87 3.66
C SER A 16 5.69 3.43 4.16
N VAL A 17 5.55 2.49 3.22
CA VAL A 17 5.50 1.07 3.57
C VAL A 17 6.93 0.61 3.85
N LEU A 18 7.22 0.25 5.09
CA LEU A 18 8.56 -0.17 5.51
C LEU A 18 8.75 -1.68 5.33
N TYR A 19 7.67 -2.44 5.48
CA TYR A 19 7.71 -3.89 5.40
C TYR A 19 6.39 -4.45 4.86
N VAL A 20 6.51 -5.49 4.04
CA VAL A 20 5.41 -6.34 3.60
C VAL A 20 5.80 -7.77 3.94
N SER A 21 4.89 -8.49 4.61
CA SER A 21 5.08 -9.90 4.92
C SER A 21 5.26 -10.71 3.64
N GLY A 22 6.32 -11.53 3.59
CA GLY A 22 6.54 -12.47 2.50
C GLY A 22 5.52 -13.62 2.49
N ASP A 23 4.92 -13.89 3.65
CA ASP A 23 3.92 -14.95 3.82
C ASP A 23 2.50 -14.39 3.87
N ARG A 24 1.60 -15.13 3.23
CA ARG A 24 0.15 -14.88 3.22
C ARG A 24 -0.47 -15.47 4.48
N MET A 25 -1.11 -14.63 5.27
CA MET A 25 -1.87 -15.06 6.46
C MET A 25 -3.34 -15.25 6.10
N VAL A 26 -4.08 -15.98 6.93
CA VAL A 26 -5.51 -16.22 6.72
C VAL A 26 -6.26 -15.75 7.94
N ALA A 27 -7.25 -14.89 7.76
CA ALA A 27 -8.05 -14.37 8.87
C ALA A 27 -8.96 -15.48 9.38
N GLU A 28 -8.95 -15.71 10.69
CA GLU A 28 -9.70 -16.83 11.29
C GLU A 28 -11.22 -16.67 11.10
N GLN A 29 -11.70 -15.43 11.19
CA GLN A 29 -13.12 -15.07 11.11
C GLN A 29 -13.66 -15.05 9.67
N THR A 30 -12.89 -14.53 8.71
CA THR A 30 -13.38 -14.36 7.32
C THR A 30 -12.85 -15.42 6.36
N LYS A 31 -11.86 -16.22 6.78
CA LYS A 31 -11.10 -17.16 5.94
C LYS A 31 -10.47 -16.51 4.70
N GLN A 32 -10.40 -15.18 4.66
CA GLN A 32 -9.80 -14.46 3.55
C GLN A 32 -8.28 -14.35 3.75
N PRO A 33 -7.49 -14.57 2.68
CA PRO A 33 -6.07 -14.35 2.73
C PRO A 33 -5.75 -12.85 2.85
N TYR A 34 -4.76 -12.51 3.66
CA TYR A 34 -4.25 -11.15 3.80
C TYR A 34 -2.71 -11.16 3.95
N TYR A 35 -2.11 -10.00 3.71
CA TYR A 35 -0.69 -9.76 3.96
C TYR A 35 -0.56 -8.72 5.06
N VAL A 36 0.39 -8.91 5.97
CA VAL A 36 0.73 -7.90 6.99
C VAL A 36 1.67 -6.88 6.38
N VAL A 37 1.38 -5.61 6.60
CA VAL A 37 2.24 -4.50 6.20
C VAL A 37 2.54 -3.62 7.41
N HIS A 38 3.79 -3.17 7.54
CA HIS A 38 4.15 -2.12 8.48
C HIS A 38 4.33 -0.82 7.72
N VAL A 39 3.58 0.19 8.13
CA VAL A 39 3.59 1.53 7.53
C VAL A 39 4.19 2.48 8.55
N ASP A 40 5.27 3.14 8.15
CA ASP A 40 5.84 4.23 8.92
C ASP A 40 5.15 5.54 8.56
N VAL A 41 4.71 6.26 9.58
CA VAL A 41 3.96 7.51 9.44
C VAL A 41 4.74 8.60 10.13
N SER A 42 5.19 9.60 9.35
CA SER A 42 6.03 10.66 9.89
C SER A 42 5.26 11.54 10.89
N ALA A 43 5.92 11.93 11.99
CA ALA A 43 5.34 12.84 12.97
C ALA A 43 4.97 14.21 12.36
N ALA A 44 5.72 14.65 11.34
CA ALA A 44 5.43 15.87 10.60
C ALA A 44 4.11 15.78 9.81
N SER A 45 3.86 14.62 9.18
CA SER A 45 2.59 14.35 8.46
C SER A 45 1.39 14.24 9.40
N LEU A 46 1.59 13.80 10.65
CA LEU A 46 0.54 13.78 11.67
C LEU A 46 0.25 15.18 12.23
N ALA A 47 1.30 16.00 12.41
CA ALA A 47 1.16 17.38 12.84
C ALA A 47 0.40 18.22 11.81
N SER A 48 0.75 18.09 10.52
CA SER A 48 0.06 18.77 9.42
C SER A 48 -1.40 18.34 9.27
N ALA A 49 -1.74 17.12 9.69
CA ALA A 49 -3.09 16.60 9.67
C ALA A 49 -3.98 17.07 10.84
N GLY A 50 -3.45 17.90 11.74
CA GLY A 50 -4.21 18.53 12.83
C GLY A 50 -3.78 18.09 14.22
N ASN A 51 -2.47 17.87 14.45
CA ASN A 51 -1.91 17.42 15.73
C ASN A 51 -2.58 16.14 16.28
N LEU A 52 -2.78 15.17 15.39
CA LEU A 52 -3.38 13.89 15.74
C LEU A 52 -2.36 13.00 16.46
N THR A 53 -2.68 12.58 17.69
CA THR A 53 -1.86 11.62 18.43
C THR A 53 -2.32 10.21 18.07
N LEU A 54 -1.45 9.41 17.43
CA LEU A 54 -1.73 8.00 17.18
C LEU A 54 -1.77 7.23 18.51
N GLN A 55 -2.82 6.44 18.72
CA GLN A 55 -2.97 5.57 19.88
C GLN A 55 -3.13 4.11 19.42
N ALA A 56 -2.65 3.18 20.24
CA ALA A 56 -2.80 1.75 19.96
C ALA A 56 -4.28 1.36 19.92
N GLY A 57 -4.65 0.50 18.97
CA GLY A 57 -6.04 0.09 18.76
C GLY A 57 -6.89 1.06 17.94
N MET A 58 -6.32 2.21 17.52
CA MET A 58 -7.01 3.15 16.65
C MET A 58 -7.21 2.55 15.25
N PRO A 59 -8.45 2.43 14.75
CA PRO A 59 -8.69 1.93 13.40
C PRO A 59 -8.19 2.94 12.36
N ALA A 60 -7.58 2.40 11.31
CA ALA A 60 -7.06 3.15 10.18
C ALA A 60 -7.43 2.47 8.87
N GLU A 61 -7.63 3.28 7.84
CA GLU A 61 -7.79 2.83 6.46
C GLU A 61 -6.58 3.31 5.67
N VAL A 62 -5.80 2.37 5.15
CA VAL A 62 -4.58 2.66 4.40
C VAL A 62 -4.84 2.44 2.92
N PHE A 63 -4.46 3.42 2.10
CA PHE A 63 -4.49 3.28 0.65
C PHE A 63 -3.04 3.14 0.15
N ILE A 64 -2.67 1.95 -0.30
CA ILE A 64 -1.33 1.65 -0.79
C ILE A 64 -1.32 1.79 -2.30
N ARG A 65 -0.51 2.70 -2.83
CA ARG A 65 -0.24 2.82 -4.26
C ARG A 65 0.92 1.88 -4.60
N THR A 66 0.65 0.78 -5.31
CA THR A 66 1.68 -0.23 -5.63
C THR A 66 2.47 0.09 -6.89
N ASP A 67 1.88 0.79 -7.86
CA ASP A 67 2.54 1.17 -9.12
C ASP A 67 1.88 2.44 -9.66
N GLU A 68 2.69 3.41 -10.09
CA GLU A 68 2.23 4.52 -10.92
C GLU A 68 2.32 4.08 -12.38
N ARG A 69 1.31 3.34 -12.86
CA ARG A 69 1.28 2.97 -14.28
C ARG A 69 0.94 4.19 -15.12
N THR A 70 1.88 4.60 -15.95
CA THR A 70 1.61 5.57 -17.02
C THR A 70 0.87 4.88 -18.17
N THR A 71 0.15 5.66 -18.99
CA THR A 71 -0.48 5.13 -20.22
C THR A 71 0.55 4.47 -21.14
N PHE A 72 1.79 4.99 -21.13
CA PHE A 72 2.89 4.43 -21.91
C PHE A 72 3.32 3.04 -21.40
N ASP A 73 3.34 2.82 -20.08
CA ASP A 73 3.68 1.52 -19.49
C ASP A 73 2.75 0.40 -19.99
N TYR A 74 1.46 0.71 -20.19
CA TYR A 74 0.50 -0.24 -20.76
C TYR A 74 0.79 -0.55 -22.23
N LEU A 75 1.26 0.42 -23.01
CA LEU A 75 1.62 0.22 -24.41
C LEU A 75 2.92 -0.59 -24.55
N THR A 76 3.88 -0.40 -23.65
CA THR A 76 5.20 -1.05 -23.72
C THR A 76 5.30 -2.38 -22.97
N ALA A 77 4.36 -2.68 -22.06
CA ALA A 77 4.33 -3.94 -21.31
C ALA A 77 4.28 -5.20 -22.22
N PRO A 78 3.48 -5.26 -23.30
CA PRO A 78 3.49 -6.41 -24.20
C PRO A 78 4.85 -6.58 -24.89
N VAL A 79 5.40 -5.52 -25.47
CA VAL A 79 6.68 -5.58 -26.21
C VAL A 79 7.82 -6.09 -25.32
N THR A 80 7.94 -5.53 -24.11
CA THR A 80 8.98 -5.95 -23.16
C THR A 80 8.78 -7.37 -22.63
N SER A 81 7.53 -7.80 -22.41
CA SER A 81 7.22 -9.19 -22.01
C SER A 81 7.50 -10.20 -23.12
N TYR A 82 7.21 -9.88 -24.39
CA TYR A 82 7.56 -10.71 -25.54
C TYR A 82 9.08 -10.85 -25.69
N LEU A 83 9.84 -9.75 -25.61
CA LEU A 83 11.30 -9.79 -25.69
C LEU A 83 11.94 -10.60 -24.55
N ARG A 84 11.47 -10.44 -23.31
CA ARG A 84 11.95 -11.23 -22.17
C ARG A 84 11.64 -12.72 -22.31
N ARG A 85 10.51 -13.07 -22.92
CA ARG A 85 10.11 -14.46 -23.17
C ARG A 85 10.90 -15.08 -24.32
N ALA A 86 11.11 -14.35 -25.42
CA ALA A 86 11.92 -14.80 -26.55
C ALA A 86 13.40 -15.02 -26.17
N MET A 87 13.90 -14.26 -25.20
CA MET A 87 15.24 -14.43 -24.61
C MET A 87 15.30 -15.58 -23.58
N ARG A 88 14.16 -16.18 -23.22
CA ARG A 88 14.02 -17.30 -22.29
C ARG A 88 13.27 -18.44 -22.99
N GLU A 89 13.82 -18.95 -24.09
CA GLU A 89 13.47 -20.30 -24.54
C GLU A 89 14.73 -21.18 -24.64
N PRO A 90 14.60 -22.45 -24.24
CA PRO A 90 15.69 -23.40 -24.10
C PRO A 90 16.13 -23.88 -25.48
N LEU A 91 17.45 -23.94 -25.68
CA LEU A 91 18.02 -24.92 -26.61
C LEU A 91 18.04 -26.28 -25.93
#